data_AF-A0A086JPQ7-F1
#
_entry.id   AF-A0A086JPQ7-F1
#
_cell.length_a   1.000
_cell.length_b   1.000
_cell.length_c   1.000
_cell.angle_alpha   90.00
_cell.angle_beta   90.00
_cell.angle_gamma   90.00
#
_symmetry.space_group_name_H-M   'P 1'
#
loop_
_entity.id
_entity.type
_entity.pdbx_description
1 polymer ?
#
loop_
_entity_poly.entity_id
_entity_poly.type
_entity_poly.pdbx_seq_one_letter_code
_entity_poly.pdbx_strand_id
1 'polypeptide(L)'
;MGCNRYLFFLSISAAFCCVAGSPSVPEGLPAETDRHERISSTLPDPPQEQHCSMGESPITIQIAADETEATFKCADPLTTLDPADCTDPSSCSPTVATREELHVPMIYDDVACNKAKPLTDVFPGATREDDTDKNVFKLIIPKDNRPQKDVWYQCTSGQRNTPCKVQISVAAALADPPENHQCSRDGGSIEIEVLPEQTEATFKCGSTLVTLEPADCSSDSCSPLGISEKAQRVPMICEDENCSVQKPLNDIFPGATRTDDTVNNVYKLTIPKEDRITKAAWYHCKQRARQNPCKVKINVTAAPLPPPTSPENRCTAADGELDVSASPDKPLKFVCAKELSLEPPNKETVYDNSDGQCQKAVQLSTLVEAELTGETQEAALVQKDTTYTLTVKKLPPKQTLLCYKCVAREARMESLRKSNSLEANNGCLVKVTIDADPTATTTPNTPTESTPTETPSIPPTSSAVAPRGTLAVTCGLVVVSLWAIAICAI
;
A
#
# COMPACT_ATOMS: atom_id res chain seq x y z
N MET A 1 -17.37 -63.04 -3.93
CA MET A 1 -18.71 -63.13 -3.29
C MET A 1 -18.97 -61.75 -2.69
N GLY A 2 -19.67 -60.83 -3.37
CA GLY A 2 -21.13 -60.78 -3.50
C GLY A 2 -21.72 -60.37 -2.14
N CYS A 3 -22.36 -59.22 -1.93
CA CYS A 3 -23.38 -58.61 -2.77
C CYS A 3 -23.57 -57.11 -2.47
N ASN A 4 -24.08 -56.44 -3.49
CA ASN A 4 -24.37 -55.03 -3.71
C ASN A 4 -25.65 -54.58 -2.94
N ARG A 5 -25.75 -53.30 -2.54
CA ARG A 5 -27.05 -52.70 -2.18
C ARG A 5 -27.10 -51.21 -2.51
N TYR A 6 -28.12 -50.90 -3.32
CA TYR A 6 -28.34 -49.69 -4.09
C TYR A 6 -28.80 -48.46 -3.28
N LEU A 7 -28.38 -47.30 -3.76
CA LEU A 7 -28.90 -45.96 -3.49
C LEU A 7 -30.31 -45.78 -4.07
N PHE A 8 -31.20 -45.17 -3.29
CA PHE A 8 -32.50 -44.65 -3.74
C PHE A 8 -32.39 -43.15 -3.96
N PHE A 9 -32.49 -42.71 -5.22
CA PHE A 9 -32.75 -41.32 -5.61
C PHE A 9 -34.26 -41.16 -5.84
N LEU A 10 -34.88 -40.18 -5.16
CA LEU A 10 -36.26 -39.75 -5.38
C LEU A 10 -36.24 -38.52 -6.30
N SER A 11 -36.72 -38.69 -7.53
CA SER A 11 -37.01 -37.61 -8.49
C SER A 11 -38.52 -37.38 -8.56
N ILE A 12 -38.96 -36.16 -8.24
CA ILE A 12 -40.35 -35.72 -8.40
C ILE A 12 -40.47 -35.03 -9.76
N SER A 13 -41.26 -35.60 -10.66
CA SER A 13 -41.61 -35.02 -11.97
C SER A 13 -43.01 -34.44 -11.89
N ALA A 14 -43.15 -33.12 -12.07
CA ALA A 14 -44.43 -32.45 -12.22
C ALA A 14 -44.77 -32.31 -13.71
N ALA A 15 -45.98 -32.73 -14.07
CA ALA A 15 -46.50 -32.82 -15.42
C ALA A 15 -46.81 -31.45 -16.03
N PHE A 16 -46.33 -31.22 -17.25
CA PHE A 16 -46.76 -30.15 -18.14
C PHE A 16 -48.09 -30.53 -18.80
N CYS A 17 -49.15 -29.78 -18.53
CA CYS A 17 -50.38 -29.79 -19.34
C CYS A 17 -50.34 -28.63 -20.33
N CYS A 18 -50.18 -28.94 -21.62
CA CYS A 18 -50.42 -28.00 -22.71
C CYS A 18 -51.90 -28.03 -23.08
N VAL A 19 -52.57 -26.87 -23.03
CA VAL A 19 -53.85 -26.67 -23.71
C VAL A 19 -53.64 -25.58 -24.76
N ALA A 20 -53.81 -25.97 -26.02
CA ALA A 20 -53.85 -25.08 -27.17
C ALA A 20 -55.28 -24.57 -27.38
N GLY A 21 -55.43 -23.26 -27.54
CA GLY A 21 -56.67 -22.60 -27.96
C GLY A 21 -56.33 -21.31 -28.71
N SER A 22 -56.71 -21.24 -29.99
CA SER A 22 -56.44 -20.17 -30.94
C SER A 22 -57.35 -18.93 -30.74
N PRO A 23 -57.07 -17.79 -31.41
CA PRO A 23 -57.37 -16.44 -30.91
C PRO A 23 -58.70 -15.88 -31.42
N SER A 24 -59.26 -14.93 -30.67
CA SER A 24 -60.30 -14.03 -31.17
C SER A 24 -60.07 -12.63 -30.62
N VAL A 25 -59.81 -11.70 -31.54
CA VAL A 25 -59.67 -10.25 -31.38
C VAL A 25 -60.99 -9.64 -30.91
N PRO A 26 -60.94 -8.61 -30.04
CA PRO A 26 -61.64 -7.38 -30.39
C PRO A 26 -60.76 -6.13 -30.21
N GLU A 27 -60.86 -5.24 -31.19
CA GLU A 27 -60.38 -3.85 -31.14
C GLU A 27 -61.01 -3.08 -29.96
N GLY A 28 -60.21 -2.21 -29.33
CA GLY A 28 -60.71 -1.20 -28.41
C GLY A 28 -59.62 -0.66 -27.47
N LEU A 29 -58.86 0.33 -27.95
CA LEU A 29 -58.08 1.24 -27.09
C LEU A 29 -59.04 1.99 -26.13
N PRO A 30 -58.63 2.24 -24.88
CA PRO A 30 -57.95 3.50 -24.64
C PRO A 30 -56.63 3.34 -23.86
N ALA A 31 -55.78 4.35 -24.03
CA ALA A 31 -54.48 4.47 -23.38
C ALA A 31 -54.62 4.49 -21.85
N GLU A 32 -53.89 3.61 -21.16
CA GLU A 32 -53.65 3.74 -19.74
C GLU A 32 -52.16 3.50 -19.45
N THR A 33 -51.64 4.46 -18.71
CA THR A 33 -50.24 4.77 -18.46
C THR A 33 -49.46 3.55 -17.95
N ASP A 34 -48.28 3.37 -18.55
CA ASP A 34 -47.23 2.43 -18.17
C ASP A 34 -46.78 2.71 -16.72
N ARG A 35 -47.53 2.18 -15.74
CA ARG A 35 -47.09 2.10 -14.36
C ARG A 35 -46.07 0.97 -14.30
N HIS A 36 -44.80 1.36 -14.34
CA HIS A 36 -43.71 0.56 -13.80
C HIS A 36 -44.08 0.22 -12.36
N GLU A 37 -44.48 -1.03 -12.14
CA GLU A 37 -44.69 -1.61 -10.83
C GLU A 37 -43.31 -1.67 -10.17
N ARG A 38 -42.95 -0.58 -9.49
CA ARG A 38 -41.78 -0.49 -8.63
C ARG A 38 -41.94 -1.60 -7.59
N ILE A 39 -41.13 -2.65 -7.70
CA ILE A 39 -41.01 -3.69 -6.70
C ILE A 39 -40.55 -2.99 -5.41
N SER A 40 -41.50 -2.62 -4.56
CA SER A 40 -41.22 -1.97 -3.28
C SER A 40 -40.66 -3.04 -2.35
N SER A 41 -39.34 -3.04 -2.13
CA SER A 41 -38.69 -3.90 -1.15
C SER A 41 -39.21 -3.53 0.23
N THR A 42 -40.17 -4.30 0.71
CA THR A 42 -40.85 -4.00 1.97
C THR A 42 -39.97 -4.46 3.13
N LEU A 43 -39.36 -3.51 3.87
CA LEU A 43 -38.56 -3.85 5.05
C LEU A 43 -39.46 -4.17 6.26
N PRO A 44 -39.04 -5.09 7.15
CA PRO A 44 -39.75 -5.38 8.38
C PRO A 44 -39.65 -4.20 9.35
N ASP A 45 -40.69 -3.97 10.16
CA ASP A 45 -40.68 -2.92 11.18
C ASP A 45 -39.74 -3.34 12.33
N PRO A 46 -38.76 -2.51 12.71
CA PRO A 46 -37.85 -2.85 13.80
C PRO A 46 -38.57 -2.78 15.17
N PRO A 47 -37.99 -3.37 16.25
CA PRO A 47 -38.46 -3.21 17.62
C PRO A 47 -38.66 -1.74 18.03
N GLN A 48 -39.56 -1.49 18.98
CA GLN A 48 -39.88 -0.11 19.40
C GLN A 48 -38.67 0.65 19.93
N GLU A 49 -37.71 0.00 20.59
CA GLU A 49 -36.47 0.65 21.04
C GLU A 49 -35.57 1.19 19.92
N GLN A 50 -35.83 0.80 18.66
CA GLN A 50 -35.11 1.25 17.46
C GLN A 50 -35.91 2.30 16.66
N HIS A 51 -37.02 2.80 17.22
CA HIS A 51 -37.82 3.87 16.64
C HIS A 51 -37.30 5.20 17.17
N CYS A 52 -36.72 6.03 16.29
CA CYS A 52 -36.25 7.36 16.66
C CYS A 52 -37.42 8.33 16.60
N SER A 53 -37.88 8.78 17.76
CA SER A 53 -39.02 9.68 17.91
C SER A 53 -38.71 10.88 18.82
N MET A 54 -39.66 11.81 18.99
CA MET A 54 -39.49 12.97 19.87
C MET A 54 -39.35 12.52 21.34
N GLY A 55 -38.21 12.83 21.96
CA GLY A 55 -37.96 12.57 23.39
C GLY A 55 -37.09 11.35 23.68
N GLU A 56 -36.80 10.52 22.68
CA GLU A 56 -35.98 9.31 22.79
C GLU A 56 -34.67 9.49 22.00
N SER A 57 -33.82 10.41 22.47
CA SER A 57 -32.59 10.80 21.75
C SER A 57 -31.37 10.84 22.69
N PRO A 58 -30.23 10.22 22.34
CA PRO A 58 -30.07 9.33 21.19
C PRO A 58 -30.69 7.94 21.43
N ILE A 59 -31.23 7.31 20.39
CA ILE A 59 -31.37 5.84 20.38
C ILE A 59 -30.03 5.22 20.02
N THR A 60 -29.69 4.07 20.61
CA THR A 60 -28.42 3.38 20.35
C THR A 60 -28.70 1.98 19.84
N ILE A 61 -28.09 1.64 18.71
CA ILE A 61 -28.19 0.34 18.05
C ILE A 61 -26.79 -0.24 17.98
N GLN A 62 -26.62 -1.44 18.53
CA GLN A 62 -25.35 -2.14 18.55
C GLN A 62 -25.29 -3.11 17.37
N ILE A 63 -24.16 -3.13 16.66
CA ILE A 63 -23.83 -4.19 15.71
C ILE A 63 -22.64 -4.93 16.30
N ALA A 64 -22.89 -6.11 16.87
CA ALA A 64 -21.86 -6.95 17.45
C ALA A 64 -20.90 -7.49 16.36
N ALA A 65 -19.72 -7.98 16.75
CA ALA A 65 -18.69 -8.44 15.81
C ALA A 65 -19.17 -9.62 14.93
N ASP A 66 -20.13 -10.41 15.39
CA ASP A 66 -20.76 -11.51 14.68
C ASP A 66 -22.04 -11.11 13.90
N GLU A 67 -22.45 -9.84 13.96
CA GLU A 67 -23.60 -9.28 13.26
C GLU A 67 -23.17 -8.35 12.10
N THR A 68 -24.04 -8.21 11.11
CA THR A 68 -23.79 -7.37 9.92
C THR A 68 -24.88 -6.35 9.65
N GLU A 69 -25.98 -6.40 10.38
CA GLU A 69 -27.18 -5.63 10.03
C GLU A 69 -27.63 -4.79 11.22
N ALA A 70 -28.06 -3.57 10.93
CA ALA A 70 -28.81 -2.74 11.87
C ALA A 70 -30.04 -2.20 11.14
N THR A 71 -31.20 -2.29 11.79
CA THR A 71 -32.43 -1.70 11.25
C THR A 71 -32.92 -0.63 12.23
N PHE A 72 -33.39 0.49 11.72
CA PHE A 72 -34.00 1.53 12.55
C PHE A 72 -35.09 2.26 11.79
N LYS A 73 -35.91 3.00 12.51
CA LYS A 73 -37.03 3.74 11.95
C LYS A 73 -37.02 5.19 12.38
N CYS A 74 -37.21 6.09 11.43
CA CYS A 74 -37.53 7.49 11.71
C CYS A 74 -39.05 7.60 11.94
N ALA A 75 -39.46 7.66 13.20
CA ALA A 75 -40.87 7.59 13.61
C ALA A 75 -41.50 8.98 13.71
N ASP A 76 -42.82 9.05 13.59
CA ASP A 76 -43.56 10.31 13.64
C ASP A 76 -43.27 11.11 14.92
N PRO A 77 -43.12 12.45 14.83
CA PRO A 77 -43.25 13.30 13.63
C PRO A 77 -41.94 13.46 12.83
N LEU A 78 -40.88 12.73 13.18
CA LEU A 78 -39.53 12.86 12.63
C LEU A 78 -39.27 11.82 11.53
N THR A 79 -39.84 12.00 10.35
CA THR A 79 -39.82 10.98 9.27
C THR A 79 -38.67 11.14 8.27
N THR A 80 -37.87 12.21 8.36
CA THR A 80 -36.81 12.50 7.37
C THR A 80 -35.44 12.14 7.90
N LEU A 81 -34.73 11.26 7.18
CA LEU A 81 -33.36 10.89 7.51
C LEU A 81 -32.35 11.97 7.10
N ASP A 82 -31.42 12.27 7.99
CA ASP A 82 -30.29 13.18 7.81
C ASP A 82 -29.00 12.48 8.28
N PRO A 83 -27.90 12.51 7.49
CA PRO A 83 -27.76 13.26 6.25
C PRO A 83 -28.49 12.59 5.09
N ALA A 84 -28.99 13.41 4.17
CA ALA A 84 -29.52 12.92 2.90
C ALA A 84 -28.40 12.29 2.06
N ASP A 85 -28.79 11.38 1.17
CA ASP A 85 -27.84 10.73 0.26
C ASP A 85 -27.21 11.71 -0.72
N CYS A 86 -25.95 11.47 -1.03
CA CYS A 86 -25.22 12.26 -1.99
C CYS A 86 -25.62 11.80 -3.40
N THR A 87 -26.25 12.71 -4.15
CA THR A 87 -26.78 12.47 -5.51
C THR A 87 -25.91 13.07 -6.61
N ASP A 88 -24.91 13.87 -6.25
CA ASP A 88 -24.00 14.53 -7.19
C ASP A 88 -22.56 14.00 -7.00
N PRO A 89 -22.01 13.25 -7.98
CA PRO A 89 -20.68 12.65 -7.91
C PRO A 89 -19.56 13.69 -7.79
N SER A 90 -19.79 14.96 -8.15
CA SER A 90 -18.81 16.03 -7.98
C SER A 90 -18.67 16.51 -6.54
N SER A 91 -19.68 16.25 -5.71
CA SER A 91 -19.71 16.56 -4.27
C SER A 91 -19.37 15.36 -3.38
N CYS A 92 -19.50 14.14 -3.90
CA CYS A 92 -19.10 12.91 -3.22
C CYS A 92 -17.60 12.59 -3.52
N SER A 93 -16.91 11.96 -2.58
CA SER A 93 -15.49 11.55 -2.66
C SER A 93 -15.14 10.84 -4.01
N PRO A 94 -13.93 10.99 -4.58
CA PRO A 94 -13.60 10.59 -5.97
C PRO A 94 -13.68 9.08 -6.26
N THR A 95 -13.88 8.22 -5.26
CA THR A 95 -13.83 6.76 -5.39
C THR A 95 -15.11 6.14 -6.00
N VAL A 96 -16.23 6.89 -6.09
CA VAL A 96 -17.55 6.31 -6.40
C VAL A 96 -17.98 6.47 -7.87
N ALA A 97 -17.14 7.05 -8.73
CA ALA A 97 -17.51 7.48 -10.09
C ALA A 97 -17.62 6.36 -11.16
N THR A 98 -18.08 5.14 -10.83
CA THR A 98 -18.13 4.03 -11.81
C THR A 98 -19.46 3.26 -11.93
N ARG A 99 -20.57 3.65 -11.28
CA ARG A 99 -21.83 2.88 -11.40
C ARG A 99 -23.07 3.76 -11.64
N GLU A 100 -23.93 3.30 -12.56
CA GLU A 100 -25.08 4.01 -13.18
C GLU A 100 -26.28 4.34 -12.28
N GLU A 101 -26.17 4.26 -10.95
CA GLU A 101 -27.25 4.65 -10.02
C GLU A 101 -26.64 5.44 -8.85
N LEU A 102 -26.68 6.77 -8.96
CA LEU A 102 -25.89 7.68 -8.14
C LEU A 102 -26.66 8.12 -6.88
N HIS A 103 -26.97 7.14 -6.02
CA HIS A 103 -27.35 7.40 -4.63
C HIS A 103 -26.25 6.86 -3.74
N VAL A 104 -25.43 7.76 -3.16
CA VAL A 104 -24.37 7.37 -2.23
C VAL A 104 -24.88 7.56 -0.80
N PRO A 105 -25.11 6.48 -0.04
CA PRO A 105 -25.54 6.60 1.35
C PRO A 105 -24.51 7.38 2.16
N MET A 106 -24.97 8.42 2.85
CA MET A 106 -24.12 9.26 3.68
C MET A 106 -24.32 8.90 5.16
N ILE A 107 -23.35 9.28 6.00
CA ILE A 107 -23.39 9.08 7.45
C ILE A 107 -22.53 10.10 8.18
N TYR A 108 -22.82 10.41 9.45
CA TYR A 108 -21.94 11.21 10.31
C TYR A 108 -20.97 10.32 11.08
N ASP A 109 -19.69 10.70 11.13
CA ASP A 109 -18.67 10.03 11.94
C ASP A 109 -18.32 10.80 13.22
N ASP A 110 -19.16 11.78 13.58
CA ASP A 110 -19.07 12.57 14.80
C ASP A 110 -20.45 12.77 15.45
N VAL A 111 -20.47 12.77 16.80
CA VAL A 111 -21.70 12.92 17.61
C VAL A 111 -22.42 14.26 17.40
N ALA A 112 -21.71 15.28 16.94
CA ALA A 112 -22.28 16.59 16.67
C ALA A 112 -22.86 16.71 15.25
N CYS A 113 -22.72 15.67 14.42
CA CYS A 113 -23.26 15.60 13.07
C CYS A 113 -22.79 16.76 12.18
N ASN A 114 -21.51 17.11 12.27
CA ASN A 114 -20.96 18.29 11.59
C ASN A 114 -20.68 18.05 10.12
N LYS A 115 -20.13 16.87 9.78
CA LYS A 115 -19.70 16.56 8.42
C LYS A 115 -20.11 15.16 8.02
N ALA A 116 -21.01 15.08 7.05
CA ALA A 116 -21.40 13.82 6.43
C ALA A 116 -20.24 13.27 5.57
N LYS A 117 -20.07 11.95 5.57
CA LYS A 117 -19.14 11.21 4.72
C LYS A 117 -19.86 10.04 4.06
N PRO A 118 -19.38 9.53 2.91
CA PRO A 118 -19.90 8.29 2.34
C PRO A 118 -19.83 7.14 3.36
N LEU A 119 -20.88 6.34 3.45
CA LEU A 119 -20.93 5.18 4.33
C LEU A 119 -19.73 4.24 4.09
N THR A 120 -19.36 4.05 2.83
CA THR A 120 -18.23 3.22 2.39
C THR A 120 -16.87 3.76 2.81
N ASP A 121 -16.73 5.07 3.03
CA ASP A 121 -15.48 5.68 3.49
C ASP A 121 -15.25 5.39 4.98
N VAL A 122 -16.33 5.19 5.74
CA VAL A 122 -16.25 4.81 7.16
C VAL A 122 -16.17 3.29 7.31
N PHE A 123 -16.98 2.56 6.54
CA PHE A 123 -17.03 1.10 6.53
C PHE A 123 -16.96 0.58 5.08
N PRO A 124 -15.78 0.13 4.61
CA PRO A 124 -15.63 -0.37 3.25
C PRO A 124 -16.65 -1.46 2.90
N GLY A 125 -17.32 -1.31 1.75
CA GLY A 125 -18.33 -2.27 1.26
C GLY A 125 -19.70 -2.19 1.93
N ALA A 126 -19.91 -1.29 2.89
CA ALA A 126 -21.22 -1.12 3.54
C ALA A 126 -22.27 -0.51 2.62
N THR A 127 -23.52 -0.92 2.81
CA THR A 127 -24.68 -0.44 2.05
C THR A 127 -25.84 -0.09 2.98
N ARG A 128 -26.82 0.65 2.45
CA ARG A 128 -28.08 0.96 3.13
C ARG A 128 -29.25 0.65 2.21
N GLU A 129 -30.23 -0.06 2.73
CA GLU A 129 -31.52 -0.32 2.09
C GLU A 129 -32.60 0.53 2.78
N ASP A 130 -33.45 1.17 1.98
CA ASP A 130 -34.42 2.15 2.46
C ASP A 130 -35.84 1.71 2.07
N ASP A 131 -36.74 1.65 3.05
CA ASP A 131 -38.19 1.58 2.86
C ASP A 131 -38.77 2.96 3.15
N THR A 132 -38.83 3.79 2.10
CA THR A 132 -39.27 5.20 2.20
C THR A 132 -40.75 5.33 2.59
N ASP A 133 -41.59 4.34 2.29
CA ASP A 133 -43.01 4.36 2.64
C ASP A 133 -43.21 4.22 4.15
N LYS A 134 -42.30 3.52 4.83
CA LYS A 134 -42.33 3.30 6.28
C LYS A 134 -41.28 4.09 7.08
N ASN A 135 -40.39 4.81 6.38
CA ASN A 135 -39.21 5.46 6.95
C ASN A 135 -38.33 4.47 7.74
N VAL A 136 -38.17 3.25 7.23
CA VAL A 136 -37.33 2.20 7.81
C VAL A 136 -36.04 2.09 7.01
N PHE A 137 -34.92 2.00 7.71
CA PHE A 137 -33.59 1.95 7.12
C PHE A 137 -32.84 0.74 7.65
N LYS A 138 -32.27 -0.05 6.75
CA LYS A 138 -31.45 -1.21 7.06
C LYS A 138 -30.02 -0.97 6.59
N LEU A 139 -29.10 -0.82 7.54
CA LEU A 139 -27.66 -0.79 7.27
C LEU A 139 -27.12 -2.20 7.18
N ILE A 140 -26.29 -2.45 6.19
CA ILE A 140 -25.54 -3.70 6.01
C ILE A 140 -24.06 -3.35 6.03
N ILE A 141 -23.37 -3.75 7.10
CA ILE A 141 -21.95 -3.49 7.32
C ILE A 141 -21.20 -4.83 7.31
N PRO A 142 -20.46 -5.15 6.22
CA PRO A 142 -19.68 -6.37 6.11
C PRO A 142 -18.71 -6.55 7.28
N LYS A 143 -18.40 -7.80 7.64
CA LYS A 143 -17.40 -8.12 8.68
C LYS A 143 -15.96 -7.89 8.22
N ASP A 144 -15.77 -7.46 6.97
CA ASP A 144 -14.48 -7.45 6.29
C ASP A 144 -13.52 -6.38 6.83
N ASN A 145 -12.81 -6.73 7.91
CA ASN A 145 -11.83 -5.87 8.58
C ASN A 145 -12.41 -4.50 9.00
N ARG A 146 -13.67 -4.48 9.44
CA ARG A 146 -14.32 -3.24 9.86
C ARG A 146 -13.78 -2.75 11.21
N PRO A 147 -13.57 -1.43 11.39
CA PRO A 147 -13.12 -0.87 12.66
C PRO A 147 -14.25 -0.82 13.69
N GLN A 148 -13.87 -0.76 14.98
CA GLN A 148 -14.81 -0.36 16.02
C GLN A 148 -15.06 1.14 15.89
N LYS A 149 -16.31 1.54 15.67
CA LYS A 149 -16.65 2.94 15.45
C LYS A 149 -18.12 3.20 15.77
N ASP A 150 -18.37 4.31 16.47
CA ASP A 150 -19.70 4.90 16.58
C ASP A 150 -19.92 5.84 15.40
N VAL A 151 -21.10 5.76 14.80
CA VAL A 151 -21.56 6.63 13.70
C VAL A 151 -23.00 7.07 13.96
N TRP A 152 -23.44 8.13 13.29
CA TRP A 152 -24.70 8.78 13.62
C TRP A 152 -25.55 9.12 12.40
N TYR A 153 -26.86 9.03 12.61
CA TYR A 153 -27.91 9.64 11.80
C TYR A 153 -28.77 10.57 12.66
N GLN A 154 -29.57 11.39 12.00
CA GLN A 154 -30.61 12.21 12.60
C GLN A 154 -31.94 11.95 11.90
N CYS A 155 -32.99 11.71 12.67
CA CYS A 155 -34.36 11.78 12.19
C CYS A 155 -34.89 13.19 12.45
N THR A 156 -35.28 13.87 11.38
CA THR A 156 -35.70 15.26 11.35
C THR A 156 -37.14 15.37 10.85
N SER A 157 -37.71 16.57 10.96
CA SER A 157 -38.99 16.91 10.34
C SER A 157 -38.85 18.26 9.65
N GLY A 158 -39.72 18.56 8.68
CA GLY A 158 -39.78 19.90 8.05
C GLY A 158 -40.21 21.03 9.00
N GLN A 159 -40.51 20.72 10.27
CA GLN A 159 -40.85 21.69 11.31
C GLN A 159 -39.64 21.96 12.22
N ARG A 160 -39.69 23.03 13.04
CA ARG A 160 -38.65 23.36 14.04
C ARG A 160 -38.70 22.43 15.26
N ASN A 161 -38.66 21.13 15.02
CA ASN A 161 -38.55 20.11 16.07
C ASN A 161 -37.08 19.81 16.33
N THR A 162 -36.77 19.42 17.57
CA THR A 162 -35.44 18.91 17.91
C THR A 162 -35.26 17.55 17.21
N PRO A 163 -34.15 17.34 16.47
CA PRO A 163 -33.93 16.07 15.80
C PRO A 163 -33.69 14.95 16.81
N CYS A 164 -34.14 13.74 16.45
CA CYS A 164 -33.81 12.53 17.17
C CYS A 164 -32.50 11.96 16.60
N LYS A 165 -31.53 11.65 17.45
CA LYS A 165 -30.22 11.11 17.03
C LYS A 165 -30.25 9.59 17.09
N VAL A 166 -29.77 8.94 16.04
CA VAL A 166 -29.55 7.49 15.99
C VAL A 166 -28.05 7.26 16.07
N GLN A 167 -27.58 6.61 17.13
CA GLN A 167 -26.20 6.13 17.24
C GLN A 167 -26.15 4.67 16.79
N ILE A 168 -25.35 4.37 15.77
CA ILE A 168 -24.99 3.02 15.40
C ILE A 168 -23.59 2.74 15.96
N SER A 169 -23.52 1.86 16.94
CA SER A 169 -22.28 1.42 17.57
C SER A 169 -21.82 0.13 16.94
N VAL A 170 -20.78 0.21 16.12
CA VAL A 170 -20.26 -0.95 15.37
C VAL A 170 -19.03 -1.50 16.08
N ALA A 171 -19.07 -2.78 16.45
CA ALA A 171 -17.90 -3.48 16.96
C ALA A 171 -16.90 -3.79 15.84
N ALA A 172 -15.61 -3.78 16.18
CA ALA A 172 -14.58 -4.26 15.27
C ALA A 172 -14.84 -5.73 14.92
N ALA A 173 -14.63 -6.09 13.65
CA ALA A 173 -14.70 -7.48 13.20
C ALA A 173 -13.61 -7.72 12.16
N LEU A 174 -13.05 -8.93 12.16
CA LEU A 174 -12.09 -9.37 11.17
C LEU A 174 -12.77 -10.29 10.15
N ALA A 175 -12.31 -10.21 8.90
CA ALA A 175 -12.76 -11.12 7.85
C ALA A 175 -12.37 -12.56 8.19
N ASP A 176 -13.25 -13.51 7.87
CA ASP A 176 -12.91 -14.93 8.02
C ASP A 176 -11.75 -15.29 7.07
N PRO A 177 -10.70 -15.95 7.57
CA PRO A 177 -9.60 -16.37 6.72
C PRO A 177 -10.00 -17.59 5.88
N PRO A 178 -9.26 -17.88 4.79
CA PRO A 178 -9.46 -19.08 3.97
C PRO A 178 -9.54 -20.36 4.82
N GLU A 179 -10.27 -21.38 4.36
CA GLU A 179 -10.51 -22.61 5.12
C GLU A 179 -9.21 -23.29 5.60
N ASN A 180 -8.13 -23.24 4.81
CA ASN A 180 -6.83 -23.80 5.15
C ASN A 180 -6.09 -23.02 6.25
N HIS A 181 -6.56 -21.84 6.65
CA HIS A 181 -6.05 -21.04 7.76
C HIS A 181 -6.97 -21.11 9.00
N GLN A 182 -7.94 -22.03 9.02
CA GLN A 182 -8.83 -22.25 10.15
C GLN A 182 -8.37 -23.46 10.97
N CYS A 183 -7.86 -23.20 12.18
CA CYS A 183 -7.32 -24.23 13.07
C CYS A 183 -8.44 -24.87 13.91
N SER A 184 -9.15 -25.84 13.33
CA SER A 184 -10.32 -26.48 13.94
C SER A 184 -10.11 -27.95 14.34
N ARG A 185 -9.03 -28.59 13.87
CA ARG A 185 -8.79 -30.03 14.07
C ARG A 185 -7.94 -30.27 15.31
N ASP A 186 -8.42 -31.10 16.24
CA ASP A 186 -7.63 -31.54 17.41
C ASP A 186 -6.31 -32.19 16.99
N GLY A 187 -5.19 -31.72 17.55
CA GLY A 187 -3.85 -32.17 17.17
C GLY A 187 -3.47 -31.88 15.70
N GLY A 188 -4.27 -31.08 14.99
CA GLY A 188 -3.96 -30.62 13.64
C GLY A 188 -2.87 -29.55 13.63
N SER A 189 -2.38 -29.25 12.44
CA SER A 189 -1.48 -28.12 12.20
C SER A 189 -1.89 -27.42 10.92
N ILE A 190 -1.88 -26.09 10.95
CA ILE A 190 -1.97 -25.23 9.77
C ILE A 190 -0.68 -24.43 9.63
N GLU A 191 -0.32 -24.10 8.40
CA GLU A 191 0.85 -23.28 8.09
C GLU A 191 0.41 -22.08 7.25
N ILE A 192 0.90 -20.91 7.65
CA ILE A 192 0.61 -19.64 7.01
C ILE A 192 1.93 -19.01 6.62
N GLU A 193 2.12 -18.85 5.32
CA GLU A 193 3.32 -18.25 4.76
C GLU A 193 3.09 -16.76 4.58
N VAL A 194 3.91 -15.94 5.22
CA VAL A 194 4.01 -14.50 4.96
C VAL A 194 5.16 -14.28 4.00
N LEU A 195 4.81 -14.11 2.74
CA LEU A 195 5.77 -13.87 1.67
C LEU A 195 6.37 -12.46 1.77
N PRO A 196 7.48 -12.19 1.06
CA PRO A 196 8.21 -10.93 1.19
C PRO A 196 7.35 -9.68 0.88
N GLU A 197 6.39 -9.80 -0.03
CA GLU A 197 5.47 -8.71 -0.39
C GLU A 197 4.23 -8.59 0.50
N GLN A 198 3.95 -9.59 1.32
CA GLN A 198 2.80 -9.63 2.21
C GLN A 198 3.17 -9.06 3.58
N THR A 199 2.21 -8.47 4.26
CA THR A 199 2.37 -7.94 5.63
C THR A 199 1.40 -8.56 6.61
N GLU A 200 0.46 -9.38 6.14
CA GLU A 200 -0.62 -9.88 6.97
C GLU A 200 -0.61 -11.41 7.04
N ALA A 201 -0.86 -11.94 8.23
CA ALA A 201 -1.21 -13.34 8.46
C ALA A 201 -2.51 -13.39 9.26
N THR A 202 -3.56 -13.93 8.67
CA THR A 202 -4.87 -14.07 9.34
C THR A 202 -5.21 -15.54 9.52
N PHE A 203 -5.62 -15.89 10.74
CA PHE A 203 -6.04 -17.25 11.08
C PHE A 203 -7.21 -17.24 12.05
N LYS A 204 -7.93 -18.35 12.11
CA LYS A 204 -9.09 -18.52 12.98
C LYS A 204 -8.89 -19.72 13.88
N CYS A 205 -9.14 -19.55 15.18
CA CYS A 205 -9.28 -20.67 16.07
C CYS A 205 -10.71 -21.23 15.94
N GLY A 206 -10.82 -22.51 15.57
CA GLY A 206 -12.09 -23.15 15.25
C GLY A 206 -13.07 -23.24 16.42
N SER A 207 -14.34 -23.56 16.11
CA SER A 207 -15.47 -23.49 17.05
C SER A 207 -15.34 -24.29 18.35
N THR A 208 -14.53 -25.35 18.37
CA THR A 208 -14.25 -26.12 19.60
C THR A 208 -12.93 -25.75 20.26
N LEU A 209 -12.00 -25.15 19.50
CA LEU A 209 -10.63 -24.81 19.91
C LEU A 209 -10.46 -23.29 20.06
N VAL A 210 -11.43 -22.63 20.68
CA VAL A 210 -11.58 -21.16 20.70
C VAL A 210 -10.55 -20.40 21.54
N THR A 211 -9.69 -21.07 22.31
CA THR A 211 -8.72 -20.39 23.18
C THR A 211 -7.37 -20.29 22.49
N LEU A 212 -6.90 -19.07 22.23
CA LEU A 212 -5.56 -18.81 21.71
C LEU A 212 -4.51 -18.93 22.83
N GLU A 213 -3.41 -19.62 22.52
CA GLU A 213 -2.21 -19.68 23.34
C GLU A 213 -0.98 -19.27 22.49
N PRO A 214 -0.05 -18.47 23.04
CA PRO A 214 -0.01 -17.99 24.42
C PRO A 214 -1.04 -16.90 24.70
N ALA A 215 -1.50 -16.84 25.95
CA ALA A 215 -2.30 -15.72 26.40
C ALA A 215 -1.45 -14.44 26.41
N ASP A 216 -2.08 -13.31 26.13
CA ASP A 216 -1.38 -12.04 26.15
C ASP A 216 -0.91 -11.68 27.54
N CYS A 217 0.24 -11.02 27.59
CA CYS A 217 0.82 -10.60 28.85
C CYS A 217 0.19 -9.30 29.32
N SER A 218 -0.27 -9.27 30.57
CA SER A 218 -0.65 -8.03 31.27
C SER A 218 0.58 -7.42 31.93
N SER A 219 0.62 -6.08 32.01
CA SER A 219 1.75 -5.23 32.43
C SER A 219 2.50 -5.67 33.70
N ASP A 220 1.84 -6.39 34.61
CA ASP A 220 2.43 -6.84 35.88
C ASP A 220 3.30 -8.10 35.74
N SER A 221 3.20 -8.84 34.63
CA SER A 221 3.91 -10.12 34.43
C SER A 221 5.01 -10.10 33.36
N CYS A 222 5.06 -9.04 32.54
CA CYS A 222 6.13 -8.78 31.57
C CYS A 222 6.74 -7.41 31.86
N SER A 223 7.96 -7.35 32.39
CA SER A 223 8.69 -6.08 32.60
C SER A 223 10.20 -6.32 32.56
N PRO A 224 10.97 -5.40 31.94
CA PRO A 224 11.34 -4.15 32.62
C PRO A 224 11.23 -2.86 31.77
N LEU A 225 10.29 -2.75 30.81
CA LEU A 225 10.09 -1.49 30.09
C LEU A 225 8.95 -0.69 30.74
N GLY A 226 9.33 0.40 31.43
CA GLY A 226 8.40 1.34 32.03
C GLY A 226 7.62 2.13 30.98
N ILE A 227 6.48 1.60 30.56
CA ILE A 227 5.55 2.27 29.64
C ILE A 227 4.31 2.76 30.41
N SER A 228 3.91 3.98 30.09
CA SER A 228 2.87 4.79 30.72
C SER A 228 1.43 4.29 30.50
N GLU A 229 0.70 4.13 31.60
CA GLU A 229 -0.71 4.48 31.86
C GLU A 229 -1.86 4.20 30.86
N LYS A 230 -1.76 3.22 29.96
CA LYS A 230 -2.94 2.49 29.47
C LYS A 230 -2.68 0.99 29.53
N ALA A 231 -3.64 0.23 30.06
CA ALA A 231 -3.58 -1.23 30.19
C ALA A 231 -3.50 -1.90 28.81
N GLN A 232 -2.32 -1.85 28.19
CA GLN A 232 -2.05 -2.39 26.87
C GLN A 232 -1.51 -3.80 27.07
N ARG A 233 -2.35 -4.80 26.73
CA ARG A 233 -1.92 -6.19 26.70
C ARG A 233 -0.82 -6.33 25.65
N VAL A 234 0.27 -6.99 26.00
CA VAL A 234 1.36 -7.26 25.08
C VAL A 234 1.04 -8.57 24.34
N PRO A 235 0.83 -8.55 23.01
CA PRO A 235 0.59 -9.76 22.25
C PRO A 235 1.78 -10.71 22.38
N MET A 236 1.50 -11.95 22.77
CA MET A 236 2.52 -12.99 22.93
C MET A 236 2.51 -13.92 21.71
N ILE A 237 3.60 -14.68 21.51
CA ILE A 237 3.72 -15.74 20.50
C ILE A 237 4.69 -16.83 21.00
N CYS A 238 4.49 -18.07 20.55
CA CYS A 238 5.42 -19.17 20.85
C CYS A 238 6.63 -19.13 19.90
N GLU A 239 7.85 -19.22 20.45
CA GLU A 239 9.07 -19.36 19.64
C GLU A 239 9.29 -20.81 19.17
N ASP A 240 8.70 -21.79 19.84
CA ASP A 240 8.79 -23.21 19.49
C ASP A 240 7.42 -23.85 19.24
N GLU A 241 7.42 -24.96 18.52
CA GLU A 241 6.22 -25.69 18.10
C GLU A 241 5.37 -26.21 19.28
N ASN A 242 5.96 -26.42 20.46
CA ASN A 242 5.24 -26.92 21.64
C ASN A 242 4.81 -25.80 22.60
N CYS A 243 5.07 -24.54 22.24
CA CYS A 243 4.82 -23.38 23.08
C CYS A 243 5.47 -23.42 24.46
N SER A 244 6.67 -24.01 24.52
CA SER A 244 7.47 -24.09 25.75
C SER A 244 8.12 -22.75 26.09
N VAL A 245 8.41 -21.96 25.04
CA VAL A 245 9.05 -20.64 25.09
C VAL A 245 8.09 -19.62 24.48
N GLN A 246 7.60 -18.71 25.32
CA GLN A 246 6.69 -17.64 24.93
C GLN A 246 7.43 -16.31 24.98
N LYS A 247 7.29 -15.50 23.95
CA LYS A 247 7.93 -14.18 23.84
C LYS A 247 6.92 -13.14 23.37
N PRO A 248 7.14 -11.84 23.66
CA PRO A 248 6.41 -10.77 23.01
C PRO A 248 6.51 -10.90 21.49
N LEU A 249 5.39 -10.65 20.79
CA LEU A 249 5.33 -10.72 19.34
C LEU A 249 6.41 -9.85 18.68
N ASN A 250 6.59 -8.63 19.21
CA ASN A 250 7.57 -7.66 18.76
C ASN A 250 9.04 -8.13 18.93
N ASP A 251 9.31 -9.05 19.85
CA ASP A 251 10.67 -9.59 20.07
C ASP A 251 11.02 -10.68 19.05
N ILE A 252 10.00 -11.38 18.52
CA ILE A 252 10.17 -12.39 17.47
C ILE A 252 10.16 -11.73 16.09
N PHE A 253 9.23 -10.80 15.87
CA PHE A 253 9.05 -10.05 14.64
C PHE A 253 9.02 -8.55 14.98
N PRO A 254 10.14 -7.82 14.80
CA PRO A 254 10.22 -6.40 15.10
C PRO A 254 9.13 -5.57 14.42
N GLY A 255 8.44 -4.73 15.19
CA GLY A 255 7.34 -3.89 14.74
C GLY A 255 6.02 -4.63 14.48
N ALA A 256 5.96 -5.94 14.69
CA ALA A 256 4.75 -6.70 14.46
C ALA A 256 3.67 -6.42 15.52
N THR A 257 2.42 -6.42 15.06
CA THR A 257 1.23 -6.20 15.89
C THR A 257 0.21 -7.29 15.63
N ARG A 258 -0.72 -7.48 16.59
CA ARG A 258 -1.84 -8.42 16.45
C ARG A 258 -3.15 -7.71 16.77
N THR A 259 -4.13 -7.92 15.91
CA THR A 259 -5.53 -7.51 16.10
C THR A 259 -6.37 -8.75 16.33
N ASP A 260 -7.21 -8.71 17.36
CA ASP A 260 -7.99 -9.86 17.82
C ASP A 260 -9.48 -9.57 17.69
N ASP A 261 -10.18 -10.43 16.95
CA ASP A 261 -11.64 -10.56 17.00
C ASP A 261 -11.97 -11.76 17.89
N THR A 262 -12.09 -11.49 19.19
CA THR A 262 -12.31 -12.54 20.20
C THR A 262 -13.71 -13.13 20.17
N VAL A 263 -14.66 -12.46 19.50
CA VAL A 263 -16.03 -12.97 19.33
C VAL A 263 -16.06 -14.03 18.24
N ASN A 264 -15.44 -13.74 17.09
CA ASN A 264 -15.35 -14.68 15.98
C ASN A 264 -14.12 -15.62 16.06
N ASN A 265 -13.24 -15.42 17.05
CA ASN A 265 -11.96 -16.12 17.25
C ASN A 265 -11.01 -16.00 16.05
N VAL A 266 -11.01 -14.83 15.40
CA VAL A 266 -10.15 -14.50 14.26
C VAL A 266 -9.02 -13.59 14.75
N TYR A 267 -7.80 -13.87 14.27
CA TYR A 267 -6.60 -13.16 14.66
C TYR A 267 -5.86 -12.72 13.41
N LYS A 268 -5.50 -11.44 13.36
CA LYS A 268 -4.71 -10.87 12.27
C LYS A 268 -3.40 -10.32 12.79
N LEU A 269 -2.29 -10.90 12.34
CA LEU A 269 -0.95 -10.38 12.57
C LEU A 269 -0.60 -9.44 11.42
N THR A 270 -0.09 -8.26 11.78
CA THR A 270 0.51 -7.31 10.84
C THR A 270 2.00 -7.26 11.11
N ILE A 271 2.80 -7.75 10.17
CA ILE A 271 4.26 -7.88 10.24
C ILE A 271 4.87 -6.91 9.22
N PRO A 272 5.58 -5.86 9.66
CA PRO A 272 6.25 -4.90 8.77
C PRO A 272 7.23 -5.58 7.81
N LYS A 273 7.53 -4.91 6.69
CA LYS A 273 8.50 -5.42 5.70
C LYS A 273 9.93 -5.09 6.12
N GLU A 274 10.09 -3.98 6.84
CA GLU A 274 11.35 -3.42 7.31
C GLU A 274 11.97 -4.32 8.37
N ASP A 275 13.30 -4.52 8.28
CA ASP A 275 14.08 -5.34 9.21
C ASP A 275 13.54 -6.77 9.45
N ARG A 276 12.68 -7.24 8.52
CA ARG A 276 12.02 -8.54 8.60
C ARG A 276 13.04 -9.66 8.45
N ILE A 277 13.05 -10.55 9.43
CA ILE A 277 13.89 -11.75 9.43
C ILE A 277 13.10 -12.97 8.97
N THR A 278 13.77 -13.92 8.30
CA THR A 278 13.17 -15.23 8.02
C THR A 278 13.10 -16.02 9.32
N LYS A 279 11.89 -16.20 9.85
CA LYS A 279 11.67 -16.91 11.10
C LYS A 279 10.26 -17.52 11.14
N ALA A 280 10.15 -18.68 11.77
CA ALA A 280 8.88 -19.31 12.08
C ALA A 280 8.53 -19.10 13.55
N ALA A 281 7.24 -18.94 13.83
CA ALA A 281 6.69 -18.82 15.17
C ALA A 281 5.33 -19.53 15.22
N TRP A 282 4.80 -19.80 16.42
CA TRP A 282 3.61 -20.62 16.59
C TRP A 282 2.55 -19.98 17.49
N TYR A 283 1.30 -20.34 17.22
CA TYR A 283 0.16 -20.23 18.12
C TYR A 283 -0.51 -21.58 18.29
N HIS A 284 -1.16 -21.80 19.43
CA HIS A 284 -1.96 -22.98 19.67
C HIS A 284 -3.42 -22.58 19.91
N CYS A 285 -4.33 -23.16 19.14
CA CYS A 285 -5.76 -23.09 19.40
C CYS A 285 -6.16 -24.28 20.29
N LYS A 286 -6.63 -23.98 21.50
CA LYS A 286 -6.93 -24.95 22.56
C LYS A 286 -8.41 -24.95 22.95
N GLN A 287 -8.83 -26.09 23.49
CA GLN A 287 -10.04 -26.19 24.30
C GLN A 287 -9.62 -26.33 25.77
N ARG A 288 -10.35 -25.68 26.70
CA ARG A 288 -10.02 -25.59 28.14
C ARG A 288 -9.69 -26.91 28.87
N ALA A 289 -9.98 -28.08 28.29
CA ALA A 289 -9.77 -29.39 28.90
C ALA A 289 -8.96 -30.41 28.06
N ARG A 290 -8.54 -30.06 26.83
CA ARG A 290 -7.83 -31.00 25.93
C ARG A 290 -6.35 -30.67 25.82
N GLN A 291 -5.51 -31.71 25.77
CA GLN A 291 -4.05 -31.57 25.68
C GLN A 291 -3.52 -31.46 24.24
N ASN A 292 -4.36 -31.71 23.22
CA ASN A 292 -3.94 -31.71 21.82
C ASN A 292 -4.41 -30.43 21.11
N PRO A 293 -3.66 -29.32 21.22
CA PRO A 293 -3.99 -28.09 20.50
C PRO A 293 -3.96 -28.32 18.99
N CYS A 294 -4.71 -27.50 18.27
CA CYS A 294 -4.42 -27.26 16.86
C CYS A 294 -3.29 -26.23 16.78
N LYS A 295 -2.22 -26.55 16.06
CA LYS A 295 -1.03 -25.70 15.94
C LYS A 295 -1.14 -24.79 14.72
N VAL A 296 -0.83 -23.52 14.89
CA VAL A 296 -0.76 -22.53 13.82
C VAL A 296 0.71 -22.15 13.68
N LYS A 297 1.33 -22.49 12.55
CA LYS A 297 2.70 -22.09 12.23
C LYS A 297 2.66 -20.85 11.35
N ILE A 298 3.20 -19.74 11.83
CA ILE A 298 3.42 -18.52 11.06
C ILE A 298 4.85 -18.57 10.53
N ASN A 299 5.01 -18.76 9.23
CA ASN A 299 6.30 -18.81 8.58
C ASN A 299 6.55 -17.49 7.84
N VAL A 300 7.44 -16.66 8.36
CA VAL A 300 7.74 -15.35 7.77
C VAL A 300 9.00 -15.46 6.93
N THR A 301 8.91 -15.06 5.67
CA THR A 301 10.07 -14.91 4.80
C THR A 301 10.58 -13.48 4.92
N ALA A 302 11.89 -13.30 5.10
CA ALA A 302 12.51 -11.99 5.03
C ALA A 302 12.04 -11.23 3.78
N ALA A 303 11.82 -9.92 3.91
CA ALA A 303 11.64 -9.09 2.74
C ALA A 303 12.87 -9.29 1.83
N PRO A 304 12.72 -9.26 0.49
CA PRO A 304 13.89 -9.35 -0.37
C PRO A 304 14.72 -8.15 0.06
N LEU A 305 15.96 -8.39 0.48
CA LEU A 305 16.86 -7.29 0.76
C LEU A 305 16.76 -6.37 -0.46
N PRO A 306 16.49 -5.06 -0.27
CA PRO A 306 16.58 -4.13 -1.38
C PRO A 306 17.90 -4.46 -2.09
N PRO A 307 17.88 -4.58 -3.44
CA PRO A 307 18.99 -5.13 -4.21
C PRO A 307 20.27 -4.57 -3.62
N PRO A 308 21.23 -5.43 -3.23
CA PRO A 308 22.32 -5.05 -2.36
C PRO A 308 22.84 -3.71 -2.86
N THR A 309 22.63 -2.66 -2.07
CA THR A 309 23.35 -1.42 -2.30
C THR A 309 24.80 -1.88 -2.28
N SER A 310 25.40 -1.86 -3.48
CA SER A 310 26.80 -2.16 -3.74
C SER A 310 27.63 -1.76 -2.52
N PRO A 311 28.57 -2.60 -2.04
CA PRO A 311 29.33 -2.37 -0.81
C PRO A 311 29.61 -0.87 -0.69
N GLU A 312 28.97 -0.25 0.29
CA GLU A 312 28.79 1.19 0.31
C GLU A 312 30.15 1.86 0.22
N ASN A 313 30.29 2.80 -0.72
CA ASN A 313 31.39 3.76 -0.73
C ASN A 313 31.22 4.67 0.49
N ARG A 314 31.47 4.13 1.68
CA ARG A 314 31.22 4.77 2.96
C ARG A 314 32.52 5.39 3.45
N CYS A 315 32.53 6.71 3.52
CA CYS A 315 33.63 7.47 4.08
C CYS A 315 33.52 7.48 5.61
N THR A 316 34.36 6.71 6.30
CA THR A 316 34.48 6.76 7.77
C THR A 316 35.75 7.51 8.17
N ALA A 317 35.77 8.12 9.37
CA ALA A 317 36.96 8.83 9.87
C ALA A 317 38.20 7.92 10.05
N ALA A 318 38.05 6.60 9.89
CA ALA A 318 39.14 5.63 9.97
C ALA A 318 39.75 5.27 8.60
N ASP A 319 39.15 5.70 7.48
CA ASP A 319 39.60 5.35 6.13
C ASP A 319 40.19 6.58 5.43
N GLY A 320 41.51 6.55 5.26
CA GLY A 320 42.23 7.48 4.39
C GLY A 320 41.93 7.14 2.94
N GLU A 321 41.26 8.06 2.25
CA GLU A 321 40.97 8.06 0.81
C GLU A 321 40.06 6.93 0.28
N LEU A 322 39.02 7.34 -0.45
CA LEU A 322 38.01 6.49 -1.07
C LEU A 322 37.99 6.78 -2.58
N ASP A 323 38.58 5.88 -3.37
CA ASP A 323 38.63 5.99 -4.82
C ASP A 323 37.41 5.32 -5.45
N VAL A 324 36.64 6.10 -6.22
CA VAL A 324 35.38 5.68 -6.81
C VAL A 324 35.26 6.19 -8.24
N SER A 325 34.40 5.58 -9.05
CA SER A 325 34.13 6.04 -10.41
C SER A 325 32.64 6.28 -10.66
N ALA A 326 32.34 7.20 -11.59
CA ALA A 326 30.98 7.56 -11.96
C ALA A 326 30.84 7.65 -13.49
N SER A 327 29.70 7.20 -14.02
CA SER A 327 29.34 7.32 -15.43
C SER A 327 27.83 7.59 -15.61
N PRO A 328 27.35 7.96 -16.81
CA PRO A 328 25.93 8.19 -17.03
C PRO A 328 25.05 6.96 -16.76
N ASP A 329 25.54 5.77 -17.10
CA ASP A 329 24.83 4.51 -16.88
C ASP A 329 24.94 4.01 -15.43
N LYS A 330 25.84 4.60 -14.64
CA LYS A 330 26.15 4.17 -13.28
C LYS A 330 26.37 5.37 -12.36
N PRO A 331 25.28 5.98 -11.83
CA PRO A 331 25.39 7.08 -10.88
C PRO A 331 26.11 6.60 -9.61
N LEU A 332 27.03 7.43 -9.13
CA LEU A 332 27.84 7.12 -7.96
C LEU A 332 27.08 7.49 -6.69
N LYS A 333 26.95 6.53 -5.77
CA LYS A 333 26.46 6.76 -4.41
C LYS A 333 27.61 6.61 -3.42
N PHE A 334 27.72 7.57 -2.49
CA PHE A 334 28.68 7.50 -1.38
C PHE A 334 28.05 8.08 -0.12
N VAL A 335 28.55 7.65 1.04
CA VAL A 335 27.98 7.99 2.35
C VAL A 335 29.03 8.70 3.19
N CYS A 336 28.71 9.88 3.72
CA CYS A 336 29.47 10.46 4.83
C CYS A 336 28.91 9.92 6.15
N ALA A 337 29.74 9.18 6.89
CA ALA A 337 29.36 8.60 8.18
C ALA A 337 28.97 9.69 9.22
N LYS A 338 28.21 9.27 10.24
CA LYS A 338 27.77 10.08 11.37
C LYS A 338 28.81 11.12 11.83
N GLU A 339 28.36 12.36 12.06
CA GLU A 339 29.16 13.50 12.54
C GLU A 339 30.16 14.10 11.53
N LEU A 340 30.25 13.53 10.31
CA LEU A 340 30.99 14.11 9.19
C LEU A 340 30.07 14.90 8.25
N SER A 341 30.53 16.06 7.80
CA SER A 341 29.84 16.92 6.83
C SER A 341 30.60 16.95 5.52
N LEU A 342 29.87 17.04 4.40
CA LEU A 342 30.46 17.19 3.08
C LEU A 342 31.13 18.57 2.91
N GLU A 343 32.34 18.55 2.35
CA GLU A 343 33.05 19.70 1.81
C GLU A 343 33.41 19.48 0.32
N PRO A 344 33.15 20.47 -0.55
CA PRO A 344 32.49 21.74 -0.25
C PRO A 344 31.01 21.57 0.18
N PRO A 345 30.46 22.47 1.02
CA PRO A 345 29.09 22.33 1.51
C PRO A 345 28.03 22.66 0.44
N ASN A 346 28.40 23.40 -0.60
CA ASN A 346 27.54 23.66 -1.75
C ASN A 346 27.62 22.46 -2.70
N LYS A 347 26.47 21.87 -3.03
CA LYS A 347 26.35 20.72 -3.93
C LYS A 347 26.76 21.04 -5.38
N GLU A 348 26.80 22.31 -5.75
CA GLU A 348 27.25 22.79 -7.07
C GLU A 348 28.77 22.96 -7.16
N THR A 349 29.50 22.79 -6.07
CA THR A 349 30.96 22.95 -6.04
C THR A 349 31.67 21.66 -5.64
N VAL A 350 32.87 21.48 -6.18
CA VAL A 350 33.70 20.28 -6.02
C VAL A 350 35.17 20.67 -6.00
N TYR A 351 36.04 19.87 -5.38
CA TYR A 351 37.48 20.09 -5.50
C TYR A 351 37.99 19.48 -6.81
N ASP A 352 38.73 20.28 -7.58
CA ASP A 352 39.51 19.81 -8.72
C ASP A 352 40.64 18.92 -8.17
N ASN A 353 40.70 17.66 -8.65
CA ASN A 353 41.68 16.68 -8.21
C ASN A 353 42.69 16.32 -9.32
N SER A 354 42.85 17.20 -10.32
CA SER A 354 43.84 17.01 -11.38
C SER A 354 45.29 16.96 -10.86
N ASP A 355 45.55 17.54 -9.69
CA ASP A 355 46.85 17.56 -9.00
C ASP A 355 46.97 16.49 -7.90
N GLY A 356 45.91 15.71 -7.65
CA GLY A 356 45.85 14.71 -6.59
C GLY A 356 45.70 15.28 -5.16
N GLN A 357 45.53 16.60 -4.99
CA GLN A 357 45.60 17.26 -3.68
C GLN A 357 44.22 17.62 -3.09
N CYS A 358 43.14 17.59 -3.87
CA CYS A 358 41.79 17.96 -3.42
C CYS A 358 41.71 19.34 -2.69
N GLN A 359 42.39 20.38 -3.17
CA GLN A 359 42.44 21.69 -2.47
C GLN A 359 41.67 22.81 -3.18
N LYS A 360 41.60 22.77 -4.52
CA LYS A 360 41.05 23.87 -5.32
C LYS A 360 39.56 23.68 -5.60
N ALA A 361 38.70 24.43 -4.90
CA ALA A 361 37.26 24.38 -5.14
C ALA A 361 36.87 25.07 -6.44
N VAL A 362 36.11 24.39 -7.29
CA VAL A 362 35.58 24.87 -8.58
C VAL A 362 34.10 24.49 -8.71
N GLN A 363 33.39 25.05 -9.71
CA GLN A 363 32.01 24.63 -10.01
C GLN A 363 32.01 23.25 -10.67
N LEU A 364 31.13 22.35 -10.23
CA LEU A 364 31.02 20.99 -10.78
C LEU A 364 30.82 20.99 -12.29
N SER A 365 29.95 21.89 -12.78
CA SER A 365 29.64 22.09 -14.21
C SER A 365 30.85 22.45 -15.08
N THR A 366 31.92 23.00 -14.50
CA THR A 366 33.14 23.35 -15.25
C THR A 366 34.03 22.14 -15.55
N LEU A 367 33.89 21.08 -14.77
CA LEU A 367 34.66 19.85 -14.91
C LEU A 367 33.88 18.75 -15.61
N VAL A 368 32.57 18.66 -15.32
CA VAL A 368 31.67 17.68 -15.93
C VAL A 368 30.22 18.18 -15.84
N GLU A 369 29.40 17.84 -16.82
CA GLU A 369 27.94 18.02 -16.74
C GLU A 369 27.35 16.95 -15.79
N ALA A 370 27.41 17.21 -14.49
CA ALA A 370 26.90 16.32 -13.44
C ALA A 370 26.13 17.08 -12.35
N GLU A 371 25.37 16.34 -11.55
CA GLU A 371 24.55 16.86 -10.46
C GLU A 371 24.73 16.03 -9.20
N LEU A 372 24.98 16.69 -8.06
CA LEU A 372 25.08 16.05 -6.76
C LEU A 372 23.81 16.29 -5.94
N THR A 373 23.14 15.22 -5.55
CA THR A 373 21.99 15.25 -4.63
C THR A 373 22.39 14.65 -3.29
N GLY A 374 21.67 15.01 -2.23
CA GLY A 374 21.95 14.50 -0.89
C GLY A 374 20.65 14.35 -0.12
N GLU A 375 20.43 13.15 0.42
CA GLU A 375 19.23 12.76 1.16
C GLU A 375 19.64 12.40 2.59
N THR A 376 19.05 13.11 3.55
CA THR A 376 19.19 12.82 4.98
C THR A 376 18.04 11.90 5.36
N GLN A 377 18.32 10.69 5.84
CA GLN A 377 17.26 9.80 6.31
C GLN A 377 16.57 10.41 7.54
N GLU A 378 15.35 10.93 7.37
CA GLU A 378 14.52 11.41 8.47
C GLU A 378 13.98 10.23 9.28
N ALA A 379 14.62 9.96 10.42
CA ALA A 379 13.96 9.31 11.55
C ALA A 379 14.19 10.19 12.77
N ALA A 380 13.09 10.54 13.45
CA ALA A 380 13.11 11.41 14.60
C ALA A 380 14.14 10.96 15.66
N LEU A 381 14.94 11.93 16.14
CA LEU A 381 15.74 11.92 17.37
C LEU A 381 17.12 11.21 17.41
N VAL A 382 17.72 10.79 16.28
CA VAL A 382 19.13 10.30 16.26
C VAL A 382 19.90 10.89 15.07
N GLN A 383 21.09 11.46 15.29
CA GLN A 383 21.98 11.92 14.21
C GLN A 383 22.40 10.73 13.32
N LYS A 384 21.99 10.72 12.05
CA LYS A 384 22.20 9.63 11.08
C LYS A 384 23.15 10.02 9.93
N ASP A 385 23.61 9.00 9.20
CA ASP A 385 24.46 9.11 8.01
C ASP A 385 23.77 9.92 6.89
N THR A 386 24.57 10.64 6.08
CA THR A 386 24.06 11.36 4.90
C THR A 386 24.54 10.68 3.62
N THR A 387 23.60 10.30 2.76
CA THR A 387 23.90 9.67 1.47
C THR A 387 23.91 10.71 0.37
N TYR A 388 24.97 10.72 -0.43
CA TYR A 388 25.13 11.58 -1.60
C TYR A 388 25.09 10.75 -2.88
N THR A 389 24.38 11.26 -3.88
CA THR A 389 24.29 10.64 -5.22
C THR A 389 24.78 11.62 -6.28
N LEU A 390 25.88 11.28 -6.95
CA LEU A 390 26.43 12.00 -8.09
C LEU A 390 25.93 11.37 -9.40
N THR A 391 25.17 12.14 -10.16
CA THR A 391 24.61 11.72 -11.45
C THR A 391 25.32 12.46 -12.59
N VAL A 392 26.02 11.73 -13.44
CA VAL A 392 26.70 12.28 -14.62
C VAL A 392 25.69 12.32 -15.78
N LYS A 393 25.37 13.50 -16.30
CA LYS A 393 24.44 13.65 -17.43
C LYS A 393 25.15 13.41 -18.75
N LYS A 394 26.42 13.80 -18.84
CA LYS A 394 27.24 13.66 -20.06
C LYS A 394 28.70 13.44 -19.70
N LEU A 395 29.37 12.54 -20.43
CA LEU A 395 30.80 12.27 -20.23
C LEU A 395 31.65 13.47 -20.69
N PRO A 396 32.70 13.82 -19.92
CA PRO A 396 33.62 14.87 -20.30
C PRO A 396 34.49 14.46 -21.52
N PRO A 397 35.00 15.42 -22.31
CA PRO A 397 35.83 15.11 -23.48
C PRO A 397 37.24 14.59 -23.11
N LYS A 398 37.64 14.74 -21.85
CA LYS A 398 38.87 14.19 -21.29
C LYS A 398 38.52 13.56 -19.94
N GLN A 399 39.32 12.59 -19.50
CA GLN A 399 39.14 11.99 -18.19
C GLN A 399 39.27 13.08 -17.12
N THR A 400 38.28 13.13 -16.22
CA THR A 400 38.16 14.17 -15.21
C THR A 400 38.24 13.55 -13.82
N LEU A 401 39.05 14.15 -12.94
CA LEU A 401 39.23 13.74 -11.55
C LEU A 401 38.59 14.79 -10.63
N LEU A 402 37.63 14.36 -9.83
CA LEU A 402 36.90 15.20 -8.86
C LEU A 402 37.20 14.74 -7.43
N CYS A 403 36.98 15.61 -6.45
CA CYS A 403 37.13 15.24 -5.06
C CYS A 403 36.13 15.93 -4.12
N TYR A 404 35.64 15.16 -3.16
CA TYR A 404 34.85 15.62 -2.02
C TYR A 404 35.53 15.21 -0.70
N LYS A 405 35.18 15.88 0.40
CA LYS A 405 35.68 15.53 1.73
C LYS A 405 34.51 15.34 2.69
N CYS A 406 34.58 14.32 3.54
CA CYS A 406 33.70 14.16 4.70
C CYS A 406 34.51 14.53 5.94
N VAL A 407 34.28 15.70 6.52
CA VAL A 407 35.07 16.23 7.66
C VAL A 407 34.23 16.37 8.92
N ALA A 408 34.84 16.13 10.09
CA ALA A 408 34.19 16.35 11.37
C ALA A 408 33.82 17.83 11.58
N ARG A 409 32.68 18.09 12.24
CA ARG A 409 32.15 19.44 12.49
C ARG A 409 33.14 20.36 13.23
N GLU A 410 34.00 19.80 14.06
CA GLU A 410 35.01 20.53 14.84
C GLU A 410 36.17 21.02 13.94
N ALA A 411 36.67 20.18 13.04
CA ALA A 411 37.71 20.54 12.05
C ALA A 411 37.23 21.63 11.07
N ARG A 412 35.93 21.64 10.74
CA ARG A 412 35.30 22.68 9.91
C ARG A 412 35.36 24.08 10.55
N MET A 413 35.23 24.17 11.88
CA MET A 413 35.35 25.46 12.58
C MET A 413 36.82 25.93 12.70
N GLU A 414 37.77 25.01 12.58
CA GLU A 414 39.20 25.27 12.67
C GLU A 414 39.79 25.72 11.32
N SER A 415 39.31 25.17 10.20
CA SER A 415 39.65 25.62 8.84
C SER A 415 39.22 27.07 8.55
N LEU A 416 38.21 27.59 9.27
CA LEU A 416 37.79 28.99 9.17
C LEU A 416 38.68 29.94 9.99
N ARG A 417 39.56 29.40 10.85
CA ARG A 417 40.35 30.19 11.83
C ARG A 417 41.88 30.17 11.60
N LYS A 418 42.43 29.31 10.76
CA LYS A 418 43.89 29.28 10.49
C LYS A 418 44.22 29.07 9.01
N SER A 419 44.93 30.03 8.42
CA SER A 419 45.89 29.78 7.35
C SER A 419 47.20 29.29 7.99
N ASN A 420 47.69 28.14 7.55
CA ASN A 420 48.94 27.47 7.96
C ASN A 420 48.93 26.73 9.31
N SER A 421 48.72 25.40 9.28
CA SER A 421 49.66 24.42 9.85
C SER A 421 49.21 22.98 9.58
N LEU A 422 50.20 22.14 9.27
CA LEU A 422 50.22 20.69 9.04
C LEU A 422 49.13 19.82 9.71
N GLU A 423 48.56 18.96 8.86
CA GLU A 423 48.12 17.57 9.08
C GLU A 423 47.54 17.21 10.46
N ALA A 424 46.22 17.39 10.57
CA ALA A 424 45.37 16.55 11.41
C ALA A 424 44.31 15.91 10.51
N ASN A 425 44.57 14.67 10.10
CA ASN A 425 43.67 13.84 9.28
C ASN A 425 42.41 13.46 10.06
N ASN A 426 41.44 14.37 10.14
CA ASN A 426 40.15 14.15 10.81
C ASN A 426 38.98 14.07 9.82
N GLY A 427 39.26 13.66 8.58
CA GLY A 427 38.24 13.53 7.53
C GLY A 427 38.64 12.53 6.46
N CYS A 428 37.64 12.04 5.72
CA CYS A 428 37.80 11.06 4.65
C CYS A 428 37.66 11.75 3.28
N LEU A 429 38.51 11.41 2.32
CA LEU A 429 38.54 11.99 0.97
C LEU A 429 37.82 11.05 -0.01
N VAL A 430 36.84 11.55 -0.75
CA VAL A 430 36.16 10.81 -1.82
C VAL A 430 36.72 11.30 -3.16
N LYS A 431 37.60 10.50 -3.78
CA LYS A 431 38.21 10.78 -5.08
C LYS A 431 37.39 10.10 -6.17
N VAL A 432 36.77 10.89 -7.04
CA VAL A 432 35.88 10.40 -8.10
C VAL A 432 36.57 10.51 -9.45
N THR A 433 36.63 9.38 -10.18
CA THR A 433 37.11 9.31 -11.56
C THR A 433 35.93 9.24 -12.52
N ILE A 434 35.92 10.12 -13.54
CA ILE A 434 34.95 10.10 -14.63
C ILE A 434 35.73 9.94 -15.93
N ASP A 435 35.45 8.85 -16.66
CA ASP A 435 36.14 8.53 -17.91
C ASP A 435 35.78 9.50 -19.04
N ALA A 436 36.67 9.63 -20.02
CA ALA A 436 36.42 10.45 -21.19
C ALA A 436 35.35 9.83 -22.10
N ASP A 437 34.59 10.66 -22.82
CA ASP A 437 33.76 10.21 -23.92
C ASP A 437 34.66 9.56 -25.01
N PRO A 438 34.48 8.26 -25.33
CA PRO A 438 35.27 7.57 -26.35
C PRO A 438 35.09 8.14 -27.76
N THR A 439 34.11 9.03 -27.96
CA THR A 439 33.77 9.68 -29.23
C THR A 439 34.31 11.10 -29.35
N ALA A 440 34.91 11.66 -28.29
CA ALA A 440 35.42 13.03 -28.28
C ALA A 440 36.82 13.14 -28.92
N THR A 441 36.88 13.47 -30.20
CA THR A 441 38.14 13.79 -30.90
C THR A 441 38.72 15.10 -30.35
N THR A 442 39.89 15.04 -29.70
CA THR A 442 40.65 16.24 -29.31
C THR A 442 41.26 16.91 -30.54
N THR A 443 40.70 18.03 -30.99
CA THR A 443 41.35 18.93 -31.96
C THR A 443 42.18 19.97 -31.19
N PRO A 444 43.51 20.08 -31.39
CA PRO A 444 44.31 21.15 -30.79
C PRO A 444 44.13 22.46 -31.57
N ASN A 445 43.78 23.55 -30.88
CA ASN A 445 43.88 24.92 -31.39
C ASN A 445 45.22 25.54 -30.97
N THR A 446 46.05 25.96 -31.93
CA THR A 446 47.10 26.99 -31.74
C THR A 446 47.37 27.66 -33.13
N PRO A 447 47.72 28.97 -33.21
CA PRO A 447 47.24 29.87 -34.28
C PRO A 447 48.28 30.44 -35.29
N THR A 448 47.74 31.01 -36.39
CA THR A 448 48.21 32.13 -37.26
C THR A 448 49.21 31.88 -38.44
N GLU A 449 48.91 32.58 -39.57
CA GLU A 449 49.74 32.99 -40.75
C GLU A 449 49.97 31.95 -41.89
N SER A 450 49.87 32.20 -43.21
CA SER A 450 49.85 33.41 -44.07
C SER A 450 49.16 33.12 -45.44
N THR A 451 48.72 34.18 -46.13
CA THR A 451 48.03 34.29 -47.45
C THR A 451 48.95 34.05 -48.69
N PRO A 452 48.51 34.29 -49.96
CA PRO A 452 47.73 33.52 -50.96
C PRO A 452 48.57 33.01 -52.18
N THR A 453 47.96 32.45 -53.26
CA THR A 453 48.15 32.85 -54.69
C THR A 453 47.76 31.77 -55.74
N GLU A 454 46.89 32.20 -56.67
CA GLU A 454 46.65 31.85 -58.11
C GLU A 454 46.13 30.50 -58.66
N THR A 455 44.97 30.64 -59.33
CA THR A 455 44.39 29.91 -60.48
C THR A 455 45.28 29.97 -61.74
N PRO A 456 45.15 29.08 -62.77
CA PRO A 456 44.18 29.33 -63.86
C PRO A 456 43.54 28.09 -64.58
N SER A 457 42.24 28.22 -64.92
CA SER A 457 41.57 27.99 -66.23
C SER A 457 41.41 26.59 -66.92
N ILE A 458 40.20 25.98 -66.86
CA ILE A 458 39.09 25.88 -67.90
C ILE A 458 39.44 25.46 -69.37
N PRO A 459 38.59 24.78 -70.22
CA PRO A 459 37.54 23.69 -70.19
C PRO A 459 37.56 22.83 -71.53
N PRO A 460 36.48 22.42 -72.27
CA PRO A 460 35.05 22.02 -72.04
C PRO A 460 34.71 20.59 -72.60
N THR A 461 33.53 19.95 -72.53
CA THR A 461 32.24 20.25 -73.21
C THR A 461 31.19 19.12 -73.00
N SER A 462 29.90 19.51 -73.02
CA SER A 462 28.64 18.80 -73.41
C SER A 462 28.06 17.67 -72.53
N SER A 463 26.86 17.86 -71.94
CA SER A 463 25.48 17.63 -72.50
C SER A 463 25.14 16.14 -72.60
N ALA A 464 23.98 15.58 -72.26
CA ALA A 464 22.69 15.98 -71.67
C ALA A 464 21.86 14.67 -71.53
N VAL A 465 20.63 14.79 -71.02
CA VAL A 465 19.47 13.87 -71.23
C VAL A 465 19.24 12.74 -70.21
N ALA A 466 18.16 12.90 -69.43
CA ALA A 466 17.33 11.81 -68.88
C ALA A 466 16.30 11.37 -69.94
N PRO A 467 15.76 10.13 -69.92
CA PRO A 467 14.50 9.93 -69.16
C PRO A 467 14.18 8.49 -68.64
N ARG A 468 13.28 8.46 -67.65
CA ARG A 468 12.16 7.52 -67.35
C ARG A 468 12.30 5.99 -67.50
N GLY A 469 11.81 5.28 -66.47
CA GLY A 469 11.32 3.88 -66.51
C GLY A 469 11.16 3.27 -65.10
N THR A 470 10.12 3.56 -64.31
CA THR A 470 8.84 2.82 -64.10
C THR A 470 8.90 1.41 -63.44
N LEU A 471 8.30 1.30 -62.24
CA LEU A 471 7.50 0.22 -61.60
C LEU A 471 8.08 -1.15 -61.18
N ALA A 472 7.94 -1.46 -59.87
CA ALA A 472 7.20 -2.60 -59.25
C ALA A 472 7.56 -2.64 -57.74
N VAL A 473 6.73 -2.21 -56.77
CA VAL A 473 5.57 -2.88 -56.12
C VAL A 473 5.76 -4.37 -55.86
N THR A 474 6.02 -4.73 -54.59
CA THR A 474 5.39 -5.88 -53.91
C THR A 474 5.31 -5.62 -52.40
N CYS A 475 4.22 -6.12 -51.82
CA CYS A 475 3.65 -5.80 -50.52
C CYS A 475 3.78 -6.99 -49.54
N GLY A 476 3.88 -6.68 -48.25
CA GLY A 476 3.25 -7.43 -47.16
C GLY A 476 4.00 -8.63 -46.54
N LEU A 477 4.18 -8.58 -45.21
CA LEU A 477 3.59 -9.57 -44.30
C LEU A 477 3.74 -9.13 -42.83
N VAL A 478 2.59 -9.01 -42.17
CA VAL A 478 2.38 -8.88 -40.73
C VAL A 478 2.28 -10.30 -40.17
N VAL A 479 2.98 -10.59 -39.07
CA VAL A 479 2.79 -11.84 -38.31
C VAL A 479 2.34 -11.48 -36.90
N VAL A 480 1.08 -11.80 -36.61
CA VAL A 480 0.48 -11.88 -35.28
C VAL A 480 0.57 -13.34 -34.85
N SER A 481 1.08 -13.61 -33.65
CA SER A 481 1.07 -14.96 -33.06
C SER A 481 0.32 -14.95 -31.73
N LEU A 482 -0.91 -15.45 -31.79
CA LEU A 482 -1.72 -15.95 -30.67
C LEU A 482 -1.36 -17.42 -30.42
N TRP A 483 -1.21 -17.82 -29.15
CA TRP A 483 -1.30 -19.22 -28.73
C TRP A 483 -2.26 -19.33 -27.55
N ALA A 484 -3.34 -20.06 -27.80
CA ALA A 484 -4.22 -20.69 -26.82
C ALA A 484 -4.04 -22.23 -26.93
N ILE A 485 -4.72 -22.98 -26.06
CA ILE A 485 -4.89 -24.46 -25.95
C ILE A 485 -4.10 -25.03 -24.75
N ALA A 486 -4.64 -25.89 -23.88
CA ALA A 486 -6.00 -26.34 -23.58
C ALA A 486 -5.99 -27.14 -22.26
N ILE A 487 -7.20 -27.30 -21.72
CA ILE A 487 -7.63 -28.15 -20.62
C ILE A 487 -7.51 -29.63 -20.99
N CYS A 488 -7.15 -30.50 -20.04
CA CYS A 488 -7.62 -31.89 -20.00
C CYS A 488 -7.86 -32.34 -18.56
N ALA A 489 -9.03 -32.95 -18.37
CA ALA A 489 -9.52 -33.58 -17.15
C ALA A 489 -9.05 -35.04 -17.07
N ILE A 490 -8.77 -35.51 -15.85
CA ILE A 490 -9.05 -36.87 -15.34
C ILE A 490 -9.52 -36.71 -13.91
#